data_AF-A0A1W9TAW0-F1
#
_entry.id   AF-A0A1W9TAW0-F1
#
_cell.length_a   1.000
_cell.length_b   1.000
_cell.length_c   1.000
_cell.angle_alpha   90.00
_cell.angle_beta   90.00
_cell.angle_gamma   90.00
#
_symmetry.space_group_name_H-M   'P 1'
#
loop_
_entity.id
_entity.type
_entity.pdbx_description
1 polymer ?
#
loop_
_entity_poly.entity_id
_entity_poly.type
_entity_poly.pdbx_seq_one_letter_code
_entity_poly.pdbx_strand_id
1 'polypeptide(L)'
;MAEEIYTLLRRADVIVVSTPVFFFNMTSQLKALVDRCQVFWSTKHRLNINDPLASTRRGFLLSAGGSRGENLFDGLVLTTRYFFDALGARYSGSLVYRGIDKKGEMQNHPKVLLDVRKAAEKLIRPLFSRKRVLFACRENACRSQMAAAFAAHLAGDRIDAQCAGSEPADRINPDMIRVMAEKGIDMQFRKTRSLEPMIAEISPQLLVTMGCGEKCPFVPGAKIIDWELPDPAGQTLDFMRTVRDRIEESVRDLIREEL
;
A
#
# COMPACT_ATOMS: atom_id res chain seq x y z
N MET A 1 -5.83 15.27 -8.83
CA MET A 1 -6.13 15.31 -7.38
C MET A 1 -6.75 14.01 -6.85
N ALA A 2 -7.93 13.56 -7.31
CA ALA A 2 -8.56 12.33 -6.73
C ALA A 2 -7.79 11.03 -7.03
N GLU A 3 -7.32 10.82 -8.27
CA GLU A 3 -6.53 9.63 -8.59
C GLU A 3 -5.18 9.58 -7.86
N GLU A 4 -4.62 10.76 -7.56
CA GLU A 4 -3.37 10.89 -6.84
C GLU A 4 -3.53 10.43 -5.39
N ILE A 5 -4.57 10.89 -4.68
CA ILE A 5 -4.79 10.43 -3.29
C ILE A 5 -5.11 8.93 -3.23
N TYR A 6 -5.84 8.37 -4.20
CA TYR A 6 -6.09 6.93 -4.24
C TYR A 6 -4.82 6.13 -4.48
N THR A 7 -3.94 6.61 -5.37
CA THR A 7 -2.61 6.03 -5.56
C THR A 7 -1.83 6.02 -4.25
N LEU A 8 -1.83 7.13 -3.51
CA LEU A 8 -1.13 7.24 -2.23
C LEU A 8 -1.72 6.31 -1.16
N LEU A 9 -3.04 6.23 -1.04
CA LEU A 9 -3.72 5.31 -0.10
C LEU A 9 -3.41 3.85 -0.43
N ARG A 10 -3.43 3.48 -1.71
CA ARG A 10 -3.12 2.12 -2.19
C ARG A 10 -1.65 1.75 -1.96
N ARG A 11 -0.73 2.70 -1.98
CA ARG A 11 0.71 2.46 -1.75
C ARG A 11 1.11 2.41 -0.27
N ALA A 12 0.32 3.00 0.61
CA ALA A 12 0.71 3.16 2.00
C ALA A 12 0.62 1.83 2.78
N ASP A 13 1.69 1.50 3.52
CA ASP A 13 1.68 0.47 4.56
C ASP A 13 0.96 0.91 5.82
N VAL A 14 1.04 2.22 6.12
CA VAL A 14 0.40 2.84 7.28
C VAL A 14 -0.36 4.08 6.84
N ILE A 15 -1.64 4.14 7.18
CA ILE A 15 -2.51 5.29 6.95
C ILE A 15 -2.85 5.89 8.31
N VAL A 16 -2.42 7.13 8.54
CA VAL A 16 -2.74 7.87 9.76
C VAL A 16 -3.82 8.90 9.44
N VAL A 17 -5.00 8.72 10.03
CA VAL A 17 -6.05 9.74 10.02
C VAL A 17 -5.76 10.70 11.16
N SER A 18 -5.52 11.97 10.84
CA SER A 18 -5.27 13.03 11.82
C SER A 18 -6.31 14.13 11.65
N THR A 19 -7.15 14.35 12.67
CA THR A 19 -8.25 15.31 12.59
C THR A 19 -8.65 15.80 13.98
N PRO A 20 -8.92 17.10 14.18
CA PRO A 20 -9.64 17.54 15.37
C PRO A 20 -11.09 17.02 15.35
N VAL A 21 -11.75 17.00 16.51
CA VAL A 21 -13.18 16.66 16.58
C VAL A 21 -14.05 17.89 16.40
N PHE A 22 -14.96 17.82 15.43
CA PHE A 22 -16.07 18.75 15.28
C PHE A 22 -17.38 17.96 15.28
N PHE A 23 -18.35 18.40 16.09
CA PHE A 23 -19.64 17.72 16.24
C PHE A 23 -19.51 16.19 16.45
N PHE A 24 -18.59 15.78 17.33
CA PHE A 24 -18.33 14.37 17.67
C PHE A 24 -17.80 13.49 16.51
N ASN A 25 -17.32 14.09 15.42
CA ASN A 25 -16.72 13.38 14.29
C ASN A 25 -15.54 14.17 13.67
N MET A 26 -15.00 13.65 12.56
CA MET A 26 -13.93 14.25 11.78
C MET A 26 -14.38 15.55 11.09
N THR A 27 -13.42 16.37 10.69
CA THR A 27 -13.68 17.57 9.89
C THR A 27 -14.39 17.25 8.57
N SER A 28 -15.17 18.19 8.06
CA SER A 28 -15.92 18.02 6.81
C SER A 28 -15.01 17.73 5.60
N GLN A 29 -13.81 18.33 5.57
CA GLN A 29 -12.83 18.09 4.51
C GLN A 29 -12.35 16.64 4.51
N LEU A 30 -12.05 16.10 5.68
CA LEU A 30 -11.64 14.70 5.80
C LEU A 30 -12.82 13.76 5.51
N LYS A 31 -14.02 14.09 6.00
CA LYS A 31 -15.22 13.31 5.72
C LYS A 31 -15.52 13.23 4.23
N ALA A 32 -15.31 14.32 3.49
CA ALA A 32 -15.44 14.32 2.03
C ALA A 32 -14.48 13.33 1.36
N LEU A 33 -13.23 13.22 1.82
CA LEU A 33 -12.30 12.19 1.33
C LEU A 33 -12.77 10.78 1.68
N VAL A 34 -13.18 10.54 2.93
CA VAL A 34 -13.71 9.25 3.39
C VAL A 34 -14.90 8.83 2.54
N ASP A 35 -15.82 9.75 2.25
CA ASP A 35 -17.02 9.52 1.44
C ASP A 35 -16.76 9.41 -0.06
N ARG A 36 -15.53 9.70 -0.52
CA ARG A 36 -15.06 9.44 -1.88
C ARG A 36 -14.33 8.09 -2.00
N CYS A 37 -14.00 7.47 -0.87
CA CYS A 37 -13.37 6.16 -0.80
C CYS A 37 -14.37 4.98 -0.89
N GLN A 38 -15.66 5.23 -1.16
CA GLN A 38 -16.68 4.20 -1.41
C GLN A 38 -16.35 3.31 -2.59
N VAL A 39 -15.50 3.77 -3.53
CA VAL A 39 -14.98 2.94 -4.62
C VAL A 39 -14.26 1.71 -4.08
N PHE A 40 -13.46 1.84 -3.02
CA PHE A 40 -12.71 0.72 -2.43
C PHE A 40 -13.63 -0.26 -1.72
N TRP A 41 -14.64 0.26 -1.01
CA TRP A 41 -15.70 -0.55 -0.43
C TRP A 41 -16.44 -1.36 -1.51
N SER A 42 -16.80 -0.71 -2.62
CA SER A 42 -17.47 -1.38 -3.75
C SER A 42 -16.60 -2.47 -4.38
N THR A 43 -15.31 -2.20 -4.60
CA THR A 43 -14.36 -3.18 -5.13
C THR A 43 -14.28 -4.41 -4.22
N LYS A 44 -14.15 -4.21 -2.91
CA LYS A 44 -14.07 -5.29 -1.90
C LYS A 44 -15.37 -6.08 -1.79
N HIS A 45 -16.50 -5.41 -1.57
CA HIS A 45 -17.75 -6.07 -1.17
C HIS A 45 -18.68 -6.40 -2.33
N ARG A 46 -18.60 -5.70 -3.46
CA ARG A 46 -19.44 -5.98 -4.64
C ARG A 46 -18.73 -6.78 -5.72
N LEU A 47 -17.43 -6.59 -5.88
CA LEU A 47 -16.64 -7.29 -6.90
C LEU A 47 -15.82 -8.45 -6.34
N ASN A 48 -15.70 -8.56 -5.00
CA ASN A 48 -14.85 -9.54 -4.33
C ASN A 48 -13.38 -9.46 -4.78
N ILE A 49 -12.90 -8.25 -5.05
CA ILE A 49 -11.53 -7.96 -5.45
C ILE A 49 -10.85 -7.22 -4.29
N ASN A 50 -9.69 -7.71 -3.87
CA ASN A 50 -8.97 -7.20 -2.71
C ASN A 50 -7.64 -6.56 -3.10
N ASP A 51 -7.26 -5.55 -2.33
CA ASP A 51 -5.94 -4.94 -2.46
C ASP A 51 -4.83 -5.93 -2.08
N PRO A 52 -3.72 -5.99 -2.83
CA PRO A 52 -2.56 -6.82 -2.49
C PRO A 52 -2.02 -6.62 -1.07
N LEU A 53 -2.08 -5.41 -0.54
CA LEU A 53 -1.60 -5.05 0.79
C LEU A 53 -2.71 -5.12 1.86
N ALA A 54 -3.92 -5.59 1.53
CA ALA A 54 -5.05 -5.58 2.47
C ALA A 54 -4.77 -6.31 3.79
N SER A 55 -3.96 -7.37 3.74
CA SER A 55 -3.60 -8.18 4.90
C SER A 55 -2.54 -7.53 5.81
N THR A 56 -1.78 -6.56 5.29
CA THR A 56 -0.61 -5.98 5.97
C THR A 56 -0.79 -4.52 6.32
N ARG A 57 -1.60 -3.77 5.57
CA ARG A 57 -1.84 -2.34 5.74
C ARG A 57 -2.46 -2.02 7.10
N ARG A 58 -2.00 -0.95 7.72
CA ARG A 58 -2.38 -0.54 9.08
C ARG A 58 -2.99 0.85 9.07
N GLY A 59 -4.10 1.01 9.78
CA GLY A 59 -4.75 2.29 10.01
C GLY A 59 -4.54 2.76 11.45
N PHE A 60 -4.31 4.06 11.65
CA PHE A 60 -4.23 4.65 12.99
C PHE A 60 -4.94 6.01 13.04
N LEU A 61 -5.57 6.31 14.18
CA LEU A 61 -6.28 7.58 14.38
C LEU A 61 -5.54 8.48 15.38
N LEU A 62 -5.33 9.73 15.01
CA LEU A 62 -4.88 10.81 15.88
C LEU A 62 -5.97 11.88 15.95
N SER A 63 -6.39 12.24 17.17
CA SER A 63 -7.40 13.28 17.34
C SER A 63 -7.27 14.04 18.64
N ALA A 64 -7.81 15.25 18.65
CA ALA A 64 -7.87 16.12 19.81
C ALA A 64 -9.17 16.93 19.80
N GLY A 65 -9.66 17.33 20.97
CA GLY A 65 -10.81 18.23 21.08
C GLY A 65 -10.89 18.89 22.45
N GLY A 66 -11.46 20.10 22.49
CA GLY A 66 -11.54 20.92 23.70
C GLY A 66 -12.49 20.38 24.78
N SER A 67 -13.52 19.62 24.39
CA SER A 67 -14.46 19.04 25.35
C SER A 67 -13.81 17.96 26.22
N ARG A 68 -14.31 17.80 27.45
CA ARG A 68 -13.91 16.75 28.39
C ARG A 68 -14.93 15.61 28.49
N GLY A 69 -15.99 15.63 27.67
CA GLY A 69 -17.01 14.59 27.66
C GLY A 69 -16.44 13.20 27.35
N GLU A 70 -16.98 12.18 28.01
CA GLU A 70 -16.49 10.79 27.89
C GLU A 70 -16.67 10.26 26.46
N ASN A 71 -17.79 10.56 25.81
CA ASN A 71 -18.12 10.03 24.48
C ASN A 71 -17.63 10.91 23.31
N LEU A 72 -16.71 11.86 23.57
CA LEU A 72 -16.29 12.87 22.58
C LEU A 72 -15.81 12.28 21.25
N PHE A 73 -15.15 11.12 21.30
CA PHE A 73 -14.48 10.51 20.14
C PHE A 73 -15.18 9.26 19.61
N ASP A 74 -16.26 8.80 20.22
CA ASP A 74 -16.84 7.48 19.90
C ASP A 74 -17.31 7.40 18.44
N GLY A 75 -18.02 8.44 17.99
CA GLY A 75 -18.46 8.56 16.60
C GLY A 75 -17.29 8.62 15.62
N LEU A 76 -16.24 9.37 15.96
CA LEU A 76 -15.02 9.45 15.16
C LEU A 76 -14.31 8.09 15.07
N VAL A 77 -14.07 7.43 16.19
CA VAL A 77 -13.40 6.12 16.25
C VAL A 77 -14.14 5.09 15.41
N LEU A 78 -15.46 5.04 15.53
CA LEU A 78 -16.30 4.12 14.75
C LEU A 78 -16.22 4.42 13.25
N THR A 79 -16.36 5.68 12.87
CA THR A 79 -16.29 6.11 11.46
C THR A 79 -14.91 5.79 10.86
N THR A 80 -13.83 6.07 11.58
CA THR A 80 -12.46 5.79 11.14
C THR A 80 -12.19 4.29 11.02
N ARG A 81 -12.74 3.47 11.92
CA ARG A 81 -12.61 2.00 11.84
C ARG A 81 -13.21 1.45 10.53
N TYR A 82 -14.42 1.87 10.18
CA TYR A 82 -15.06 1.42 8.94
C TYR A 82 -14.45 2.02 7.68
N PHE A 83 -13.92 3.25 7.77
CA PHE A 83 -13.10 3.81 6.70
C PHE A 83 -11.88 2.94 6.42
N PHE A 84 -11.13 2.53 7.45
CA PHE A 84 -9.99 1.63 7.25
C PHE A 84 -10.39 0.25 6.73
N ASP A 85 -11.51 -0.31 7.18
CA ASP A 85 -12.01 -1.58 6.63
C ASP A 85 -12.25 -1.49 5.11
N ALA A 86 -12.86 -0.39 4.63
CA ALA A 86 -13.07 -0.14 3.21
C ALA A 86 -11.75 -0.04 2.43
N LEU A 87 -10.69 0.50 3.05
CA LEU A 87 -9.34 0.57 2.46
C LEU A 87 -8.57 -0.76 2.52
N GLY A 88 -9.11 -1.80 3.17
CA GLY A 88 -8.33 -3.00 3.50
C GLY A 88 -7.17 -2.66 4.43
N ALA A 89 -7.42 -1.86 5.47
CA ALA A 89 -6.43 -1.51 6.47
C ALA A 89 -6.91 -1.97 7.86
N ARG A 90 -6.04 -2.62 8.62
CA ARG A 90 -6.35 -3.02 10.00
C ARG A 90 -6.31 -1.80 10.92
N TYR A 91 -7.42 -1.49 11.58
CA TYR A 91 -7.45 -0.50 12.66
C TYR A 91 -6.53 -0.93 13.80
N SER A 92 -5.39 -0.24 13.96
CA SER A 92 -4.30 -0.62 14.85
C SER A 92 -4.27 0.19 16.15
N GLY A 93 -5.17 1.17 16.29
CA GLY A 93 -5.38 1.93 17.51
C GLY A 93 -5.69 3.41 17.24
N SER A 94 -5.81 4.17 18.33
CA SER A 94 -5.96 5.62 18.29
C SER A 94 -5.28 6.30 19.47
N LEU A 95 -4.84 7.53 19.27
CA LEU A 95 -4.54 8.47 20.34
C LEU A 95 -5.53 9.64 20.25
N VAL A 96 -6.31 9.81 21.31
CA VAL A 96 -7.35 10.83 21.39
C VAL A 96 -7.19 11.65 22.66
N TYR A 97 -7.12 12.97 22.54
CA TYR A 97 -6.81 13.87 23.65
C TYR A 97 -7.96 14.86 23.91
N ARG A 98 -8.50 14.82 25.12
CA ARG A 98 -9.56 15.73 25.60
C ARG A 98 -8.96 17.00 26.21
N GLY A 99 -9.70 18.09 26.19
CA GLY A 99 -9.25 19.36 26.78
C GLY A 99 -8.10 20.02 26.04
N ILE A 100 -7.92 19.72 24.75
CA ILE A 100 -6.91 20.33 23.88
C ILE A 100 -7.66 21.10 22.79
N ASP A 101 -7.54 22.42 22.79
CA ASP A 101 -8.29 23.32 21.91
C ASP A 101 -7.41 24.41 21.29
N LYS A 102 -6.32 24.79 21.97
CA LYS A 102 -5.41 25.83 21.49
C LYS A 102 -4.10 25.26 20.95
N LYS A 103 -3.54 25.96 19.97
CA LYS A 103 -2.20 25.68 19.45
C LYS A 103 -1.19 25.69 20.60
N GLY A 104 -0.36 24.64 20.68
CA GLY A 104 0.70 24.51 21.68
C GLY A 104 0.31 23.76 22.94
N GLU A 105 -0.99 23.65 23.28
CA GLU A 105 -1.43 22.93 24.50
C GLU A 105 -0.96 21.47 24.53
N MET A 106 -0.92 20.83 23.36
CA MET A 106 -0.42 19.46 23.22
C MET A 106 1.03 19.30 23.71
N GLN A 107 1.89 20.31 23.58
CA GLN A 107 3.30 20.23 24.00
C GLN A 107 3.44 20.05 25.52
N ASN A 108 2.47 20.56 26.28
CA ASN A 108 2.44 20.46 27.73
C ASN A 108 1.73 19.19 28.22
N HIS A 109 1.16 18.37 27.32
CA HIS A 109 0.47 17.16 27.72
C HIS A 109 1.47 16.12 28.25
N PRO A 110 1.33 15.65 29.49
CA PRO A 110 2.39 14.93 30.20
C PRO A 110 2.79 13.60 29.56
N LYS A 111 1.91 13.01 28.75
CA LYS A 111 2.11 11.67 28.15
C LYS A 111 2.18 11.65 26.63
N VAL A 112 1.91 12.77 25.93
CA VAL A 112 1.71 12.72 24.47
C VAL A 112 2.92 12.15 23.74
N LEU A 113 4.12 12.58 24.09
CA LEU A 113 5.35 12.12 23.43
C LEU A 113 5.61 10.64 23.69
N LEU A 114 5.35 10.18 24.92
CA LEU A 114 5.49 8.77 25.29
C LEU A 114 4.47 7.90 24.54
N ASP A 115 3.23 8.34 24.48
CA ASP A 115 2.12 7.62 23.84
C ASP A 115 2.34 7.52 22.33
N VAL A 116 2.74 8.63 21.68
CA VAL A 116 3.11 8.66 20.26
C VAL A 116 4.30 7.75 19.99
N ARG A 117 5.34 7.77 20.82
CA ARG A 117 6.52 6.91 20.66
C ARG A 117 6.14 5.42 20.71
N LYS A 118 5.34 5.02 21.71
CA LYS A 118 4.85 3.64 21.85
C LYS A 118 3.99 3.22 20.66
N ALA A 119 3.09 4.10 20.21
CA ALA A 119 2.23 3.83 19.06
C ALA A 119 3.06 3.68 17.77
N ALA A 120 3.99 4.60 17.51
CA ALA A 120 4.88 4.56 16.36
C ALA A 120 5.77 3.31 16.36
N GLU A 121 6.35 2.94 17.50
CA GLU A 121 7.13 1.72 17.63
C GLU A 121 6.28 0.49 17.27
N LYS A 122 5.08 0.36 17.83
CA LYS A 122 4.18 -0.76 17.53
C LYS A 122 3.75 -0.80 16.06
N LEU A 123 3.52 0.36 15.44
CA LEU A 123 3.04 0.46 14.07
C LEU A 123 4.14 0.19 13.04
N ILE A 124 5.33 0.76 13.25
CA ILE A 124 6.38 0.85 12.23
C ILE A 124 7.43 -0.25 12.40
N ARG A 125 7.74 -0.68 13.65
CA ARG A 125 8.80 -1.67 13.91
C ARG A 125 8.68 -2.95 13.08
N PRO A 126 7.48 -3.56 12.90
CA PRO A 126 7.36 -4.76 12.08
C PRO A 126 7.58 -4.52 10.57
N LEU A 127 7.57 -3.27 10.10
CA LEU A 127 7.82 -2.94 8.69
C LEU A 127 9.32 -3.02 8.38
N PHE A 128 10.20 -2.67 9.33
CA PHE A 128 11.64 -2.70 9.14
C PHE A 128 12.24 -4.11 9.04
N SER A 129 11.53 -5.12 9.55
CA SER A 129 11.95 -6.52 9.45
C SER A 129 11.61 -7.18 8.10
N ARG A 130 10.87 -6.48 7.23
CA ARG A 130 10.49 -7.01 5.92
C ARG A 130 11.70 -7.06 4.99
N LYS A 131 11.82 -8.15 4.24
CA LYS A 131 12.79 -8.24 3.16
C LYS A 131 12.36 -7.30 2.03
N ARG A 132 13.22 -6.37 1.63
CA ARG A 132 12.92 -5.39 0.58
C ARG A 132 13.20 -6.00 -0.80
N VAL A 133 12.16 -6.19 -1.58
CA VAL A 133 12.20 -6.84 -2.90
C VAL A 133 11.73 -5.88 -3.98
N LEU A 134 12.54 -5.69 -5.01
CA LEU A 134 12.20 -4.88 -6.17
C LEU A 134 11.97 -5.77 -7.40
N PHE A 135 10.79 -5.70 -7.98
CA PHE A 135 10.47 -6.31 -9.27
C PHE A 135 10.67 -5.29 -10.38
N ALA A 136 11.55 -5.59 -11.34
CA ALA A 136 11.87 -4.72 -12.46
C ALA A 136 11.46 -5.38 -13.79
N CYS A 137 10.79 -4.62 -14.65
CA CYS A 137 10.60 -4.96 -16.06
C CYS A 137 10.84 -3.70 -16.90
N ARG A 138 10.81 -3.76 -18.23
CA ARG A 138 11.08 -2.57 -19.05
C ARG A 138 10.13 -1.39 -18.74
N GLU A 139 8.82 -1.62 -18.85
CA GLU A 139 7.83 -0.53 -18.84
C GLU A 139 7.11 -0.29 -17.49
N ASN A 140 7.26 -1.19 -16.53
CA ASN A 140 6.48 -1.22 -15.29
C ASN A 140 4.94 -1.16 -15.47
N ALA A 141 4.44 -1.54 -16.65
CA ALA A 141 3.02 -1.50 -16.99
C ALA A 141 2.31 -2.85 -16.79
N CYS A 142 3.06 -3.96 -16.68
CA CYS A 142 2.49 -5.31 -16.65
C CYS A 142 3.24 -6.29 -15.72
N ARG A 143 4.29 -6.97 -16.21
CA ARG A 143 4.99 -8.08 -15.53
C ARG A 143 5.42 -7.75 -14.08
N SER A 144 6.17 -6.66 -13.89
CA SER A 144 6.63 -6.28 -12.55
C SER A 144 5.50 -5.83 -11.62
N GLN A 145 4.39 -5.31 -12.16
CA GLN A 145 3.20 -4.96 -11.37
C GLN A 145 2.50 -6.21 -10.85
N MET A 146 2.30 -7.22 -11.72
CA MET A 146 1.72 -8.51 -11.33
C MET A 146 2.59 -9.18 -10.26
N ALA A 147 3.91 -9.24 -10.48
CA ALA A 147 4.84 -9.88 -9.57
C ALA A 147 4.82 -9.23 -8.17
N ALA A 148 4.91 -7.89 -8.10
CA ALA A 148 4.83 -7.18 -6.83
C ALA A 148 3.48 -7.35 -6.12
N ALA A 149 2.38 -7.40 -6.88
CA ALA A 149 1.04 -7.63 -6.32
C ALA A 149 0.89 -9.05 -5.74
N PHE A 150 1.29 -10.08 -6.49
CA PHE A 150 1.29 -11.45 -5.97
C PHE A 150 2.20 -11.61 -4.77
N ALA A 151 3.40 -11.02 -4.81
CA ALA A 151 4.36 -11.13 -3.73
C ALA A 151 3.81 -10.50 -2.46
N ALA A 152 3.28 -9.27 -2.54
CA ALA A 152 2.62 -8.61 -1.41
C ALA A 152 1.44 -9.44 -0.86
N HIS A 153 0.61 -9.97 -1.74
CA HIS A 153 -0.58 -10.74 -1.37
C HIS A 153 -0.23 -12.07 -0.68
N LEU A 154 0.77 -12.79 -1.19
CA LEU A 154 1.13 -14.14 -0.73
C LEU A 154 2.12 -14.16 0.44
N ALA A 155 3.09 -13.23 0.47
CA ALA A 155 4.11 -13.20 1.51
C ALA A 155 3.68 -12.39 2.74
N GLY A 156 2.71 -11.48 2.59
CA GLY A 156 2.20 -10.64 3.67
C GLY A 156 3.30 -9.82 4.33
N ASP A 157 3.33 -9.82 5.67
CA ASP A 157 4.25 -9.01 6.50
C ASP A 157 5.73 -9.45 6.41
N ARG A 158 6.09 -10.42 5.55
CA ARG A 158 7.47 -10.89 5.37
C ARG A 158 8.26 -10.07 4.34
N ILE A 159 7.60 -9.41 3.39
CA ILE A 159 8.28 -8.64 2.35
C ILE A 159 7.70 -7.24 2.18
N ASP A 160 8.56 -6.35 1.74
CA ASP A 160 8.18 -5.08 1.12
C ASP A 160 8.39 -5.23 -0.39
N ALA A 161 7.29 -5.49 -1.10
CA ALA A 161 7.30 -5.75 -2.53
C ALA A 161 7.05 -4.45 -3.31
N GLN A 162 8.08 -3.98 -3.99
CA GLN A 162 8.03 -2.80 -4.84
C GLN A 162 8.26 -3.19 -6.30
N CYS A 163 7.82 -2.34 -7.21
CA CYS A 163 8.09 -2.51 -8.64
C CYS A 163 8.43 -1.19 -9.32
N ALA A 164 9.22 -1.30 -10.38
CA ALA A 164 9.67 -0.19 -11.20
C ALA A 164 10.01 -0.67 -12.62
N GLY A 165 10.38 0.28 -13.49
CA GLY A 165 10.82 -0.02 -14.85
C GLY A 165 11.87 0.93 -15.38
N SER A 166 12.70 0.41 -16.28
CA SER A 166 13.82 1.14 -16.87
C SER A 166 13.35 2.20 -17.87
N GLU A 167 12.24 1.94 -18.56
CA GLU A 167 11.57 2.84 -19.50
C GLU A 167 10.07 2.87 -19.19
N PRO A 168 9.64 3.51 -18.08
CA PRO A 168 8.24 3.46 -17.64
C PRO A 168 7.26 3.93 -18.72
N ALA A 169 6.22 3.15 -18.99
CA ALA A 169 5.14 3.59 -19.87
C ALA A 169 4.27 4.66 -19.20
N ASP A 170 3.46 5.36 -19.99
CA ASP A 170 2.57 6.43 -19.51
C ASP A 170 1.45 5.90 -18.59
N ARG A 171 1.04 4.64 -18.78
CA ARG A 171 -0.08 4.03 -18.05
C ARG A 171 0.13 2.54 -17.81
N ILE A 172 -0.54 2.06 -16.78
CA ILE A 172 -0.68 0.62 -16.50
C ILE A 172 -1.46 -0.04 -17.64
N ASN A 173 -1.08 -1.27 -18.00
CA ASN A 173 -1.76 -2.02 -19.03
C ASN A 173 -3.18 -2.43 -18.54
N PRO A 174 -4.27 -2.03 -19.24
CA PRO A 174 -5.64 -2.32 -18.80
C PRO A 174 -5.98 -3.82 -18.84
N ASP A 175 -5.36 -4.60 -19.73
CA ASP A 175 -5.58 -6.04 -19.80
C ASP A 175 -4.92 -6.75 -18.61
N MET A 176 -3.79 -6.23 -18.10
CA MET A 176 -3.21 -6.70 -16.83
C MET A 176 -4.20 -6.51 -15.68
N ILE A 177 -4.84 -5.34 -15.58
CA ILE A 177 -5.85 -5.06 -14.54
C ILE A 177 -7.00 -6.07 -14.63
N ARG A 178 -7.49 -6.36 -15.84
CA ARG A 178 -8.57 -7.33 -16.07
C ARG A 178 -8.18 -8.74 -15.61
N VAL A 179 -7.03 -9.26 -16.03
CA VAL A 179 -6.63 -10.63 -15.66
C VAL A 179 -6.26 -10.77 -14.18
N MET A 180 -5.79 -9.70 -13.52
CA MET A 180 -5.53 -9.73 -12.07
C MET A 180 -6.84 -9.67 -11.27
N ALA A 181 -7.85 -8.96 -11.76
CA ALA A 181 -9.18 -8.95 -11.17
C ALA A 181 -9.84 -10.35 -11.18
N GLU A 182 -9.57 -11.18 -12.20
CA GLU A 182 -10.01 -12.59 -12.24
C GLU A 182 -9.43 -13.42 -11.08
N LYS A 183 -8.25 -13.05 -10.57
CA LYS A 183 -7.63 -13.65 -9.37
C LYS A 183 -8.07 -12.97 -8.07
N GLY A 184 -9.03 -12.04 -8.13
CA GLY A 184 -9.50 -11.27 -6.98
C GLY A 184 -8.50 -10.24 -6.49
N ILE A 185 -7.55 -9.78 -7.34
CA ILE A 185 -6.51 -8.83 -6.97
C ILE A 185 -6.75 -7.46 -7.62
N ASP A 186 -6.84 -6.42 -6.80
CA ASP A 186 -7.05 -5.04 -7.28
C ASP A 186 -5.75 -4.40 -7.73
N MET A 187 -5.74 -3.96 -8.99
CA MET A 187 -4.62 -3.27 -9.62
C MET A 187 -4.94 -1.82 -10.00
N GLN A 188 -6.13 -1.32 -9.64
CA GLN A 188 -6.53 0.05 -9.93
C GLN A 188 -5.71 1.08 -9.14
N PHE A 189 -5.61 2.28 -9.70
CA PHE A 189 -4.85 3.41 -9.14
C PHE A 189 -3.35 3.15 -8.95
N ARG A 190 -2.81 2.09 -9.57
CA ARG A 190 -1.36 1.90 -9.68
C ARG A 190 -0.79 2.82 -10.75
N LYS A 191 0.47 3.19 -10.58
CA LYS A 191 1.24 3.99 -11.53
C LYS A 191 2.56 3.32 -11.86
N THR A 192 3.06 3.59 -13.05
CA THR A 192 4.41 3.23 -13.45
C THR A 192 5.42 4.11 -12.70
N ARG A 193 6.60 3.57 -12.40
CA ARG A 193 7.68 4.27 -11.70
C ARG A 193 9.02 3.95 -12.34
N SER A 194 9.91 4.94 -12.37
CA SER A 194 11.28 4.77 -12.85
C SER A 194 12.12 3.91 -11.90
N LEU A 195 12.98 3.09 -12.46
CA LEU A 195 13.82 2.13 -11.75
C LEU A 195 14.90 2.81 -10.89
N GLU A 196 15.60 3.80 -11.42
CA GLU A 196 16.73 4.44 -10.72
C GLU A 196 16.29 5.16 -9.43
N PRO A 197 15.24 6.02 -9.43
CA PRO A 197 14.78 6.65 -8.20
C PRO A 197 14.26 5.63 -7.19
N MET A 198 13.61 4.57 -7.68
CA MET A 198 13.10 3.51 -6.82
C MET A 198 14.24 2.78 -6.11
N ILE A 199 15.31 2.40 -6.79
CA ILE A 199 16.47 1.75 -6.18
C ILE A 199 17.06 2.62 -5.06
N ALA A 200 17.21 3.92 -5.30
CA ALA A 200 17.71 4.86 -4.30
C ALA A 200 16.76 4.98 -3.09
N GLU A 201 15.45 5.04 -3.32
CA GLU A 201 14.42 5.16 -2.28
C GLU A 201 14.38 3.93 -1.37
N ILE A 202 14.40 2.73 -1.95
CA ILE A 202 14.10 1.51 -1.20
C ILE A 202 15.32 0.68 -0.81
N SER A 203 16.48 0.89 -1.45
CA SER A 203 17.71 0.12 -1.21
C SER A 203 17.42 -1.40 -1.11
N PRO A 204 17.00 -2.05 -2.22
CA PRO A 204 16.46 -3.40 -2.18
C PRO A 204 17.55 -4.41 -1.82
N GLN A 205 17.15 -5.46 -1.09
CA GLN A 205 18.03 -6.59 -0.78
C GLN A 205 17.96 -7.67 -1.86
N LEU A 206 16.87 -7.67 -2.63
CA LEU A 206 16.63 -8.58 -3.73
C LEU A 206 16.03 -7.80 -4.91
N LEU A 207 16.64 -7.91 -6.07
CA LEU A 207 16.16 -7.38 -7.34
C LEU A 207 15.76 -8.55 -8.24
N VAL A 208 14.49 -8.61 -8.64
CA VAL A 208 13.97 -9.60 -9.59
C VAL A 208 13.73 -8.92 -10.93
N THR A 209 14.44 -9.35 -11.97
CA THR A 209 14.35 -8.77 -13.32
C THR A 209 13.50 -9.65 -14.23
N MET A 210 12.72 -9.00 -15.11
CA MET A 210 11.77 -9.67 -16.01
C MET A 210 11.82 -8.97 -17.37
N GLY A 211 12.84 -9.30 -18.18
CA GLY A 211 12.98 -8.77 -19.54
C GLY A 211 13.49 -7.33 -19.62
N CYS A 212 14.34 -6.90 -18.69
CA CYS A 212 15.05 -5.60 -18.75
C CYS A 212 16.33 -5.63 -19.60
N GLY A 213 16.84 -6.82 -19.93
CA GLY A 213 18.13 -6.99 -20.61
C GLY A 213 19.28 -6.33 -19.84
N GLU A 214 20.24 -5.75 -20.55
CA GLU A 214 21.43 -5.10 -19.99
C GLU A 214 21.16 -3.73 -19.32
N LYS A 215 19.92 -3.23 -19.34
CA LYS A 215 19.58 -1.89 -18.83
C LYS A 215 19.30 -1.85 -17.32
N CYS A 216 19.38 -2.97 -16.63
CA CYS A 216 19.21 -2.98 -15.18
C CYS A 216 20.47 -2.45 -14.49
N PRO A 217 20.37 -1.35 -13.71
CA PRO A 217 21.53 -0.78 -13.02
C PRO A 217 22.03 -1.74 -11.95
N PHE A 218 23.34 -1.71 -11.71
CA PHE A 218 23.96 -2.41 -10.60
C PHE A 218 23.43 -1.87 -9.27
N VAL A 219 22.92 -2.76 -8.41
CA VAL A 219 22.47 -2.41 -7.06
C VAL A 219 23.43 -3.02 -6.04
N PRO A 220 24.26 -2.21 -5.35
CA PRO A 220 25.22 -2.72 -4.38
C PRO A 220 24.54 -3.53 -3.26
N GLY A 221 25.00 -4.77 -3.05
CA GLY A 221 24.53 -5.63 -1.96
C GLY A 221 23.18 -6.31 -2.19
N ALA A 222 22.52 -6.08 -3.33
CA ALA A 222 21.30 -6.79 -3.68
C ALA A 222 21.61 -8.12 -4.36
N LYS A 223 20.91 -9.19 -3.97
CA LYS A 223 20.84 -10.41 -4.78
C LYS A 223 20.04 -10.10 -6.04
N ILE A 224 20.49 -10.56 -7.20
CA ILE A 224 19.78 -10.38 -8.48
C ILE A 224 19.29 -11.75 -8.96
N ILE A 225 18.01 -11.83 -9.31
CA ILE A 225 17.38 -13.03 -9.91
C ILE A 225 16.73 -12.58 -11.21
N ASP A 226 16.99 -13.28 -12.30
CA ASP A 226 16.34 -13.02 -13.59
C ASP A 226 15.29 -14.09 -13.88
N TRP A 227 14.10 -13.64 -14.27
CA TRP A 227 13.01 -14.50 -14.71
C TRP A 227 12.79 -14.33 -16.21
N GLU A 228 13.03 -15.40 -16.94
CA GLU A 228 12.72 -15.49 -18.36
C GLU A 228 11.20 -15.61 -18.55
N LEU A 229 10.56 -14.46 -18.76
CA LEU A 229 9.12 -14.37 -18.98
C LEU A 229 8.82 -13.65 -20.29
N PRO A 230 7.94 -14.21 -21.14
CA PRO A 230 7.62 -13.59 -22.40
C PRO A 230 6.88 -12.28 -22.20
N ASP A 231 6.99 -11.36 -23.15
CA ASP A 231 6.33 -10.06 -23.07
C ASP A 231 4.85 -10.18 -23.51
N PRO A 232 3.87 -9.91 -22.63
CA PRO A 232 2.47 -10.00 -23.00
C PRO A 232 1.93 -8.72 -23.68
N ALA A 233 2.76 -7.69 -23.89
CA ALA A 233 2.32 -6.45 -24.53
C ALA A 233 1.82 -6.71 -25.98
N GLY A 234 0.61 -6.24 -26.28
CA GLY A 234 -0.02 -6.40 -27.60
C GLY A 234 -0.50 -7.82 -27.94
N GLN A 235 -0.35 -8.78 -27.02
CA GLN A 235 -0.80 -10.16 -27.17
C GLN A 235 -2.28 -10.31 -26.74
N THR A 236 -2.84 -11.50 -26.94
CA THR A 236 -4.22 -11.82 -26.54
C THR A 236 -4.39 -11.88 -25.01
N LEU A 237 -5.62 -11.71 -24.54
CA LEU A 237 -5.94 -11.86 -23.10
C LEU A 237 -5.59 -13.24 -22.55
N ASP A 238 -5.72 -14.32 -23.35
CA ASP A 238 -5.34 -15.67 -22.93
C ASP A 238 -3.82 -15.82 -22.73
N PHE A 239 -3.04 -15.14 -23.56
CA PHE A 239 -1.60 -15.08 -23.37
C PHE A 239 -1.25 -14.30 -22.10
N MET A 240 -1.93 -13.17 -21.85
CA MET A 240 -1.79 -12.40 -20.61
C MET A 240 -2.10 -13.24 -19.36
N ARG A 241 -3.16 -14.08 -19.40
CA ARG A 241 -3.50 -15.04 -18.32
C ARG A 241 -2.38 -16.05 -18.11
N THR A 242 -1.84 -16.62 -19.19
CA THR A 242 -0.72 -17.56 -19.13
C THR A 242 0.51 -16.94 -18.45
N VAL A 243 0.85 -15.69 -18.81
CA VAL A 243 1.96 -14.95 -18.19
C VAL A 243 1.67 -14.65 -16.72
N ARG A 244 0.46 -14.21 -16.39
CA ARG A 244 0.01 -13.98 -15.00
C ARG A 244 0.22 -15.23 -14.13
N ASP A 245 -0.22 -16.38 -14.61
CA ASP A 245 -0.17 -17.63 -13.84
C ASP A 245 1.28 -18.11 -13.64
N ARG A 246 2.15 -17.98 -14.67
CA ARG A 246 3.59 -18.23 -14.52
C ARG A 246 4.24 -17.30 -13.49
N ILE A 247 3.89 -16.01 -13.50
CA ILE A 247 4.41 -15.04 -12.51
C ILE A 247 3.97 -15.43 -11.11
N GLU A 248 2.72 -15.86 -10.92
CA GLU A 248 2.22 -16.32 -9.63
C GLU A 248 3.05 -17.52 -9.12
N GLU A 249 3.33 -18.50 -9.98
CA GLU A 249 4.19 -19.65 -9.65
C GLU A 249 5.61 -19.21 -9.28
N SER A 250 6.26 -18.37 -10.09
CA SER A 250 7.61 -17.87 -9.80
C SER A 250 7.67 -17.09 -8.48
N VAL A 251 6.63 -16.33 -8.15
CA VAL A 251 6.52 -15.64 -6.85
C VAL A 251 6.38 -16.65 -5.70
N ARG A 252 5.62 -17.72 -5.87
CA ARG A 252 5.49 -18.78 -4.85
C ARG A 252 6.83 -19.47 -4.61
N ASP A 253 7.58 -19.75 -5.66
CA ASP A 253 8.92 -20.34 -5.58
C ASP A 253 9.88 -19.41 -4.86
N LEU A 254 9.90 -18.13 -5.25
CA LEU A 254 10.69 -17.10 -4.59
C LEU A 254 10.40 -17.01 -3.09
N ILE A 255 9.13 -17.03 -2.71
CA ILE A 255 8.71 -17.00 -1.31
C ILE A 255 9.20 -18.22 -0.55
N ARG A 256 9.28 -19.40 -1.17
CA ARG A 256 9.77 -20.63 -0.51
C ARG A 256 11.28 -20.62 -0.33
N GLU A 257 12.02 -20.04 -1.26
CA GLU A 257 13.49 -20.04 -1.26
C GLU A 257 14.08 -18.89 -0.44
N GLU A 258 13.40 -17.73 -0.41
CA GLU A 258 13.97 -16.48 0.10
C GLU A 258 13.40 -16.01 1.45
N LEU A 259 12.34 -16.65 1.98
CA LEU A 259 11.60 -16.22 3.18
C LEU A 259 11.20 -17.38 4.11
#